data_AF-A0A453NQF6-F1
#
_entry.id   AF-A0A453NQF6-F1
#
_cell.length_a   1.000
_cell.length_b   1.000
_cell.length_c   1.000
_cell.angle_alpha   90.00
_cell.angle_beta   90.00
_cell.angle_gamma   90.00
#
_symmetry.space_group_name_H-M   'P 1'
#
loop_
_entity.id
_entity.type
_entity.pdbx_description
1 polymer ?
#
loop_
_entity_poly.entity_id
_entity_poly.type
_entity_poly.pdbx_seq_one_letter_code
_entity_poly.pdbx_strand_id
1 'polypeptide(L)'
;PKRNNNQALRISMLHERAWLLKIQALALHVSDISSSVYREACLAILSDAFGHCAENMKNASMFQSPGTPICTSSGLMNRNKVLELLEVVQFRCPDTSMKYPQLLSNLRVESKIEEILRNSATSEFGGVYYFSERGDRLIDLDAFHQKLIQMSQELHTQLSESEKGELKESFHRMLKWAWRYNKNLEEQAAQLHMLTSWSQIVEVAVSRRMSLLENRSQLLFE
;
A
#
# COMPACT_ATOMS: atom_id res chain seq x y z
N PRO A 1 -23.58 -12.92 5.03
CA PRO A 1 -22.24 -12.33 5.26
C PRO A 1 -22.05 -11.06 4.40
N LYS A 2 -22.14 -9.87 5.00
CA LYS A 2 -21.93 -8.60 4.28
C LYS A 2 -20.47 -8.52 3.81
N ARG A 3 -20.28 -8.44 2.49
CA ARG A 3 -18.98 -8.12 1.86
C ARG A 3 -18.45 -6.85 2.52
N ASN A 4 -17.30 -6.94 3.19
CA ASN A 4 -16.58 -5.75 3.64
C ASN A 4 -15.95 -5.11 2.38
N ASN A 5 -16.78 -4.38 1.64
CA ASN A 5 -16.53 -3.92 0.26
C ASN A 5 -15.48 -2.80 0.18
N ASN A 6 -14.94 -2.35 1.32
CA ASN A 6 -14.08 -1.18 1.39
C ASN A 6 -12.59 -1.50 1.28
N GLN A 7 -12.16 -2.76 1.39
CA GLN A 7 -10.73 -3.10 1.38
C GLN A 7 -10.10 -2.90 -0.01
N ALA A 8 -10.76 -3.38 -1.07
CA ALA A 8 -10.27 -3.18 -2.43
C ALA A 8 -10.21 -1.69 -2.79
N LEU A 9 -11.24 -0.93 -2.41
CA LEU A 9 -11.27 0.53 -2.57
C LEU A 9 -10.13 1.21 -1.79
N ARG A 10 -9.90 0.80 -0.54
CA ARG A 10 -8.78 1.29 0.28
C ARG A 10 -7.43 1.01 -0.37
N ILE A 11 -7.20 -0.21 -0.86
CA ILE A 11 -5.97 -0.60 -1.57
C ILE A 11 -5.78 0.29 -2.81
N SER A 12 -6.80 0.44 -3.66
CA SER A 12 -6.73 1.30 -4.85
C SER A 12 -6.45 2.76 -4.49
N MET A 13 -7.15 3.32 -3.51
CA MET A 13 -6.93 4.69 -3.04
C MET A 13 -5.50 4.91 -2.50
N LEU A 14 -4.94 3.92 -1.79
CA LEU A 14 -3.55 3.99 -1.30
C LEU A 14 -2.57 4.06 -2.46
N HIS A 15 -2.75 3.21 -3.49
CA HIS A 15 -1.89 3.23 -4.67
C HIS A 15 -2.03 4.51 -5.49
N GLU A 16 -3.24 5.01 -5.69
CA GLU A 16 -3.49 6.27 -6.40
C GLU A 16 -2.80 7.44 -5.69
N ARG A 17 -2.95 7.55 -4.37
CA ARG A 17 -2.26 8.56 -3.56
C ARG A 17 -0.74 8.41 -3.65
N ALA A 18 -0.23 7.19 -3.53
CA ALA A 18 1.20 6.91 -3.65
C ALA A 18 1.76 7.32 -5.01
N TRP A 19 1.00 7.10 -6.08
CA TRP A 19 1.37 7.53 -7.43
C TRP A 19 1.37 9.04 -7.59
N LEU A 20 0.36 9.73 -7.07
CA LEU A 20 0.31 11.19 -7.09
C LEU A 20 1.51 11.80 -6.36
N LEU A 21 1.85 11.28 -5.18
CA LEU A 21 3.04 11.73 -4.43
C LEU A 21 4.34 11.51 -5.21
N LYS A 22 4.47 10.38 -5.93
CA LYS A 22 5.62 10.11 -6.81
C LYS A 22 5.73 11.10 -7.95
N ILE A 23 4.62 11.41 -8.60
CA ILE A 23 4.58 12.39 -9.71
C ILE A 23 4.93 13.78 -9.19
N GLN A 24 4.40 14.16 -8.02
CA GLN A 24 4.74 15.41 -7.35
C GLN A 24 6.23 15.47 -6.98
N ALA A 25 6.78 14.40 -6.40
CA ALA A 25 8.20 14.30 -6.09
C ALA A 25 9.07 14.42 -7.36
N LEU A 26 8.67 13.76 -8.46
CA LEU A 26 9.37 13.89 -9.73
C LEU A 26 9.30 15.32 -10.26
N ALA A 27 8.12 15.95 -10.24
CA ALA A 27 7.94 17.33 -10.65
C ALA A 27 8.82 18.27 -9.83
N LEU A 28 8.85 18.12 -8.51
CA LEU A 28 9.78 18.86 -7.64
C LEU A 28 11.23 18.59 -8.02
N HIS A 29 11.61 17.36 -8.37
CA HIS A 29 12.99 17.02 -8.69
C HIS A 29 13.48 17.65 -10.00
N VAL A 30 12.69 17.55 -11.07
CA VAL A 30 13.12 17.90 -12.43
C VAL A 30 12.87 19.37 -12.81
N SER A 31 11.97 20.06 -12.09
CA SER A 31 11.58 21.42 -12.44
C SER A 31 12.73 22.42 -12.37
N ASP A 32 12.85 23.27 -13.39
CA ASP A 32 13.75 24.41 -13.35
C ASP A 32 13.06 25.60 -12.67
N ILE A 33 13.61 26.02 -11.52
CA ILE A 33 13.09 27.10 -10.68
C ILE A 33 13.28 28.48 -11.33
N SER A 34 14.12 28.58 -12.36
CA SER A 34 14.28 29.81 -13.14
C SER A 34 13.00 30.17 -13.92
N SER A 35 12.22 29.16 -14.33
CA SER A 35 10.94 29.33 -14.99
C SER A 35 9.85 29.66 -13.98
N SER A 36 9.10 30.76 -14.22
CA SER A 36 8.01 31.18 -13.34
C SER A 36 6.92 30.10 -13.21
N VAL A 37 6.57 29.45 -14.31
CA VAL A 37 5.52 28.42 -14.36
C VAL A 37 5.91 27.21 -13.49
N TYR A 38 7.13 26.69 -13.65
CA TYR A 38 7.58 25.55 -12.86
C TYR A 38 7.81 25.91 -11.39
N ARG A 39 8.26 27.13 -11.11
CA ARG A 39 8.40 27.64 -9.75
C ARG A 39 7.06 27.73 -9.04
N GLU A 40 6.03 28.27 -9.69
CA GLU A 40 4.66 28.34 -9.15
C GLU A 40 4.09 26.94 -8.89
N ALA A 41 4.27 26.00 -9.82
CA ALA A 41 3.86 24.62 -9.63
C ALA A 41 4.58 23.96 -8.43
N CYS A 42 5.90 24.17 -8.29
CA CYS A 42 6.65 23.68 -7.14
C CYS A 42 6.15 24.28 -5.83
N LEU A 43 5.88 25.59 -5.78
CA LEU A 43 5.34 26.25 -4.60
C LEU A 43 3.94 25.73 -4.25
N ALA A 44 3.09 25.45 -5.24
CA ALA A 44 1.78 24.86 -5.01
C ALA A 44 1.89 23.45 -4.41
N ILE A 45 2.76 22.60 -4.96
CA ILE A 45 3.02 21.24 -4.45
C ILE A 45 3.55 21.30 -3.02
N LEU A 46 4.56 22.12 -2.76
CA LEU A 46 5.13 22.27 -1.42
C LEU A 46 4.12 22.84 -0.45
N SER A 47 3.27 23.77 -0.90
CA SER A 47 2.26 24.39 -0.04
C SER A 47 1.15 23.41 0.37
N ASP A 48 0.78 22.52 -0.55
CA ASP A 48 -0.19 21.47 -0.29
C ASP A 48 0.39 20.40 0.64
N ALA A 49 1.62 19.94 0.35
CA ALA A 49 2.27 18.88 1.11
C ALA A 49 2.77 19.32 2.50
N PHE A 50 3.32 20.53 2.66
CA PHE A 50 4.03 20.94 3.88
C PHE A 50 3.37 22.11 4.62
N GLY A 51 2.33 22.75 4.08
CA GLY A 51 1.77 23.98 4.65
C GLY A 51 2.38 25.24 4.03
N HIS A 52 2.25 26.42 4.65
CA HIS A 52 2.62 27.68 4.00
C HIS A 52 4.08 27.71 3.47
N CYS A 53 4.22 28.23 2.24
CA CYS A 53 5.48 28.37 1.50
C CYS A 53 5.82 29.85 1.31
N ALA A 54 7.10 30.13 1.08
CA ALA A 54 7.70 31.47 1.12
C ALA A 54 6.87 32.55 0.41
N GLU A 55 6.18 33.39 1.19
CA GLU A 55 5.50 34.60 0.70
C GLU A 55 6.47 35.53 -0.03
N ASN A 56 7.75 35.44 0.32
CA ASN A 56 8.85 36.23 -0.23
C ASN A 56 9.11 36.02 -1.73
N MET A 57 8.43 35.06 -2.40
CA MET A 57 8.49 34.87 -3.86
C MET A 57 7.20 35.26 -4.61
N LYS A 58 6.12 35.64 -3.92
CA LYS A 58 4.85 36.08 -4.56
C LYS A 58 4.94 37.46 -5.23
N ASN A 59 6.04 38.19 -5.07
CA ASN A 59 6.20 39.55 -5.61
C ASN A 59 6.48 39.63 -7.12
N ALA A 60 6.29 38.55 -7.89
CA ALA A 60 6.45 38.55 -9.34
C ALA A 60 5.13 38.43 -10.14
N SER A 61 3.97 38.31 -9.49
CA SER A 61 2.67 38.25 -10.17
C SER A 61 1.77 39.39 -9.71
N MET A 62 1.81 40.47 -10.48
CA MET A 62 1.04 41.69 -10.29
C MET A 62 -0.43 41.46 -10.69
N PHE A 63 -1.23 40.82 -9.84
CA PHE A 63 -2.71 40.91 -9.89
C PHE A 63 -3.29 40.68 -8.49
N GLN A 64 -3.18 41.69 -7.62
CA GLN A 64 -4.01 41.77 -6.40
C GLN A 64 -5.25 42.59 -6.72
N SER A 65 -6.42 41.96 -6.65
CA SER A 65 -7.71 42.66 -6.57
C SER A 65 -7.93 43.10 -5.11
N PRO A 66 -8.31 44.36 -4.83
CA PRO A 66 -8.44 44.85 -3.46
C PRO A 66 -9.80 44.48 -2.88
N GLY A 67 -9.79 43.77 -1.73
CA GLY A 67 -10.93 43.77 -0.81
C GLY A 67 -11.28 42.42 -0.19
N THR A 68 -10.60 42.05 0.89
CA THR A 68 -11.20 41.28 2.00
C THR A 68 -10.32 41.45 3.25
N PRO A 69 -10.88 41.67 4.45
CA PRO A 69 -10.09 42.00 5.63
C PRO A 69 -9.35 40.77 6.16
N ILE A 70 -8.17 41.05 6.69
CA ILE A 70 -7.27 40.13 7.38
C ILE A 70 -8.03 39.46 8.51
N CYS A 71 -8.34 38.18 8.35
CA CYS A 71 -8.84 37.35 9.44
C CYS A 71 -7.62 36.90 10.23
N THR A 72 -7.33 37.60 11.31
CA THR A 72 -6.41 37.17 12.36
C THR A 72 -7.03 35.98 13.09
N SER A 73 -6.79 34.77 12.60
CA SER A 73 -7.00 33.53 13.36
C SER A 73 -5.63 32.94 13.72
N SER A 74 -4.96 33.57 14.69
CA SER A 74 -3.86 32.92 15.40
C SER A 74 -4.43 31.81 16.28
N GLY A 75 -4.00 30.59 16.03
CA GLY A 75 -4.07 29.49 16.98
C GLY A 75 -5.25 28.54 16.77
N LEU A 76 -5.08 27.57 15.86
CA LEU A 76 -5.21 26.14 16.18
C LEU A 76 -4.84 25.29 14.96
N MET A 77 -3.91 24.34 15.18
CA MET A 77 -3.56 23.21 14.31
C MET A 77 -2.75 23.49 13.05
N ASN A 78 -1.53 24.03 13.19
CA ASN A 78 -0.48 23.84 12.19
C ASN A 78 0.10 22.42 12.34
N ARG A 79 -0.69 21.41 12.00
CA ARG A 79 -0.18 20.04 11.91
C ARG A 79 0.57 19.98 10.58
N ASN A 80 1.81 19.49 10.58
CA ASN A 80 2.58 19.28 9.36
C ASN A 80 1.74 18.37 8.43
N LYS A 81 1.13 18.95 7.38
CA LYS A 81 0.26 18.23 6.42
C LYS A 81 0.94 17.00 5.84
N VAL A 82 2.27 17.05 5.74
CA VAL A 82 3.08 15.95 5.25
C VAL A 82 2.98 14.75 6.18
N LEU A 83 2.90 14.94 7.50
CA LEU A 83 2.68 13.87 8.47
C LEU A 83 1.22 13.36 8.42
N GLU A 84 0.26 14.20 8.07
CA GLU A 84 -1.15 13.78 7.87
C GLU A 84 -1.29 12.80 6.69
N LEU A 85 -0.43 12.90 5.66
CA LEU A 85 -0.38 11.93 4.57
C LEU A 85 -0.11 10.49 5.07
N LEU A 86 0.56 10.34 6.21
CA LEU A 86 0.83 9.03 6.82
C LEU A 86 -0.35 8.48 7.63
N GLU A 87 -1.35 9.29 8.01
CA GLU A 87 -2.52 8.82 8.77
C GLU A 87 -3.35 7.77 8.01
N VAL A 88 -3.25 7.77 6.68
CA VAL A 88 -3.90 6.79 5.81
C VAL A 88 -3.30 5.39 5.98
N VAL A 89 -2.02 5.34 6.37
CA VAL A 89 -1.23 4.13 6.54
C VAL A 89 -1.54 3.55 7.91
N GLN A 90 -2.17 2.39 7.92
CA GLN A 90 -2.46 1.66 9.14
C GLN A 90 -1.65 0.39 9.09
N PHE A 91 -0.40 0.47 9.56
CA PHE A 91 0.44 -0.71 9.78
C PHE A 91 -0.17 -1.55 10.90
N ARG A 92 -1.25 -2.26 10.61
CA ARG A 92 -1.56 -3.46 11.37
C ARG A 92 -0.44 -4.42 11.03
N CYS A 93 0.30 -4.84 12.04
CA CYS A 93 1.21 -5.97 11.89
C CYS A 93 0.41 -7.06 11.17
N PRO A 94 0.85 -7.56 9.99
CA PRO A 94 0.23 -8.74 9.42
C PRO A 94 0.13 -9.73 10.57
N ASP A 95 -1.05 -10.32 10.75
CA ASP A 95 -1.24 -11.30 11.81
C ASP A 95 -0.22 -12.41 11.52
N THR A 96 0.96 -12.34 12.12
CA THR A 96 2.05 -13.30 11.92
C THR A 96 1.67 -14.64 12.53
N SER A 97 0.53 -14.67 13.24
CA SER A 97 -0.25 -15.83 13.63
C SER A 97 -0.98 -16.52 12.48
N MET A 98 -1.12 -15.91 11.28
CA MET A 98 -1.42 -16.60 10.01
C MET A 98 -0.24 -17.49 9.57
N LYS A 99 0.49 -18.05 10.53
CA LYS A 99 1.09 -19.33 10.32
C LYS A 99 -0.03 -20.24 9.76
N TYR A 100 0.33 -21.18 8.91
CA TYR A 100 -0.59 -22.20 8.42
C TYR A 100 -0.71 -23.46 9.35
N PRO A 101 -0.32 -23.53 10.64
CA PRO A 101 -0.06 -24.81 11.26
C PRO A 101 -1.27 -25.23 12.09
N GLN A 102 -1.48 -26.54 12.21
CA GLN A 102 -2.49 -27.20 13.04
C GLN A 102 -3.89 -27.36 12.43
N LEU A 103 -4.24 -26.67 11.33
CA LEU A 103 -5.58 -26.90 10.74
C LEU A 103 -5.73 -28.32 10.16
N LEU A 104 -4.61 -28.98 9.88
CA LEU A 104 -4.49 -30.25 9.18
C LEU A 104 -3.56 -31.26 9.86
N SER A 105 -3.13 -30.98 11.09
CA SER A 105 -2.25 -31.87 11.86
C SER A 105 -2.86 -33.24 12.12
N ASN A 106 -4.20 -33.34 12.16
CA ASN A 106 -4.92 -34.60 12.36
C ASN A 106 -4.78 -35.57 11.17
N LEU A 107 -4.64 -35.05 9.94
CA LEU A 107 -4.70 -35.85 8.71
C LEU A 107 -3.32 -36.13 8.11
N ARG A 108 -2.23 -35.65 8.72
CA ARG A 108 -0.83 -35.79 8.24
C ARG A 108 -0.59 -35.28 6.80
N VAL A 109 -1.46 -34.43 6.27
CA VAL A 109 -1.36 -33.84 4.91
C VAL A 109 -0.55 -32.54 4.87
N GLU A 110 -0.08 -32.07 6.02
CA GLU A 110 0.64 -30.80 6.17
C GLU A 110 1.88 -30.73 5.27
N SER A 111 2.68 -31.79 5.21
CA SER A 111 3.89 -31.85 4.38
C SER A 111 3.61 -31.70 2.88
N LYS A 112 2.54 -32.33 2.37
CA LYS A 112 2.14 -32.20 0.96
C LYS A 112 1.70 -30.77 0.62
N ILE A 113 1.06 -30.09 1.56
CA ILE A 113 0.58 -28.71 1.36
C ILE A 113 1.75 -27.74 1.43
N GLU A 114 2.67 -27.95 2.36
CA GLU A 114 3.94 -27.21 2.40
C GLU A 114 4.73 -27.37 1.11
N GLU A 115 4.77 -28.57 0.52
CA GLU A 115 5.41 -28.82 -0.76
C GLU A 115 4.77 -28.00 -1.90
N ILE A 116 3.44 -27.96 -1.96
CA ILE A 116 2.70 -27.14 -2.94
C ILE A 116 3.04 -25.66 -2.79
N LEU A 117 3.02 -25.14 -1.56
CA LEU A 117 3.28 -23.71 -1.28
C LEU A 117 4.77 -23.35 -1.40
N ARG A 118 5.68 -24.29 -1.15
CA ARG A 118 7.12 -24.07 -1.28
C ARG A 118 7.57 -24.03 -2.75
N ASN A 119 6.81 -24.66 -3.64
CA ASN A 119 7.07 -24.58 -5.08
C ASN A 119 7.01 -23.12 -5.55
N SER A 120 8.14 -22.60 -6.02
CA SER A 120 8.27 -21.21 -6.45
C SER A 120 7.74 -20.93 -7.86
N ALA A 121 7.39 -21.96 -8.62
CA ALA A 121 6.88 -21.83 -9.98
C ALA A 121 5.54 -21.08 -10.02
N THR A 122 5.28 -20.39 -11.13
CA THR A 122 3.96 -19.81 -11.38
C THR A 122 2.96 -20.88 -11.82
N SER A 123 1.66 -20.56 -11.82
CA SER A 123 0.61 -21.46 -12.27
C SER A 123 0.80 -21.92 -13.72
N GLU A 124 1.32 -21.04 -14.58
CA GLU A 124 1.71 -21.36 -15.97
C GLU A 124 2.81 -22.43 -16.05
N PHE A 125 3.69 -22.51 -15.04
CA PHE A 125 4.77 -23.48 -14.93
C PHE A 125 4.49 -24.58 -13.89
N GLY A 126 3.21 -24.86 -13.62
CA GLY A 126 2.77 -25.97 -12.78
C GLY A 126 2.83 -25.75 -11.27
N GLY A 127 3.15 -24.53 -10.82
CA GLY A 127 3.04 -24.07 -9.44
C GLY A 127 1.67 -23.51 -9.10
N VAL A 128 1.58 -22.71 -8.05
CA VAL A 128 0.32 -22.13 -7.54
C VAL A 128 0.37 -20.61 -7.38
N TYR A 129 1.37 -19.96 -7.96
CA TYR A 129 1.58 -18.53 -7.82
C TYR A 129 1.36 -17.79 -9.14
N TYR A 130 0.99 -16.53 -9.06
CA TYR A 130 1.03 -15.60 -10.19
C TYR A 130 1.55 -14.25 -9.71
N PHE A 131 1.94 -13.39 -10.65
CA PHE A 131 2.29 -12.01 -10.36
C PHE A 131 1.11 -11.11 -10.70
N SER A 132 0.71 -10.26 -9.77
CA SER A 132 -0.30 -9.22 -10.02
C SER A 132 0.23 -8.20 -11.05
N GLU A 133 -0.65 -7.36 -11.61
CA GLU A 133 -0.26 -6.24 -12.47
C GLU A 133 0.72 -5.27 -11.77
N ARG A 134 0.77 -5.30 -10.44
CA ARG A 134 1.65 -4.48 -9.60
C ARG A 134 2.96 -5.19 -9.23
N GLY A 135 3.14 -6.44 -9.67
CA GLY A 135 4.32 -7.25 -9.40
C GLY A 135 4.27 -8.03 -8.09
N ASP A 136 3.12 -8.07 -7.40
CA ASP A 136 2.98 -8.82 -6.15
C ASP A 136 2.82 -10.31 -6.46
N ARG A 137 3.60 -11.16 -5.78
CA ARG A 137 3.46 -12.61 -5.91
C ARG A 137 2.31 -13.11 -5.04
N LEU A 138 1.23 -13.55 -5.67
CA LEU A 138 0.00 -13.98 -5.00
C LEU A 138 -0.29 -15.45 -5.29
N ILE A 139 -1.07 -16.10 -4.42
CA ILE A 139 -1.55 -17.47 -4.64
C ILE A 139 -2.67 -17.42 -5.67
N ASP A 140 -2.51 -18.15 -6.77
CA ASP A 140 -3.58 -18.44 -7.72
C ASP A 140 -4.55 -19.41 -7.06
N LEU A 141 -5.74 -18.92 -6.71
CA LEU A 141 -6.73 -19.70 -5.96
C LEU A 141 -7.28 -20.88 -6.78
N ASP A 142 -7.35 -20.75 -8.10
CA ASP A 142 -7.84 -21.81 -8.97
C ASP A 142 -6.78 -22.88 -9.10
N ALA A 143 -5.52 -22.51 -9.41
CA ALA A 143 -4.41 -23.47 -9.47
C ALA A 143 -4.20 -24.17 -8.12
N PHE A 144 -4.31 -23.44 -7.01
CA PHE A 144 -4.20 -24.01 -5.68
C PHE A 144 -5.35 -24.96 -5.36
N HIS A 145 -6.60 -24.60 -5.70
CA HIS A 145 -7.74 -25.49 -5.57
C HIS A 145 -7.58 -26.78 -6.36
N GLN A 146 -7.05 -26.71 -7.60
CA GLN A 146 -6.78 -27.91 -8.41
C GLN A 146 -5.75 -28.82 -7.75
N LYS A 147 -4.66 -28.27 -7.19
CA LYS A 147 -3.66 -29.06 -6.44
C LYS A 147 -4.26 -29.73 -5.21
N LEU A 148 -5.16 -29.05 -4.50
CA LEU A 148 -5.89 -29.64 -3.37
C LEU A 148 -6.80 -30.79 -3.85
N ILE A 149 -7.55 -30.62 -4.94
CA ILE A 149 -8.38 -31.70 -5.50
C ILE A 149 -7.53 -32.92 -5.87
N GLN A 150 -6.41 -32.70 -6.58
CA GLN A 150 -5.47 -33.77 -6.93
C GLN A 150 -4.99 -34.53 -5.69
N MET A 151 -4.61 -33.80 -4.64
CA MET A 151 -4.21 -34.40 -3.37
C MET A 151 -5.33 -35.23 -2.72
N SER A 152 -6.58 -34.75 -2.75
CA SER A 152 -7.72 -35.53 -2.23
C SER A 152 -7.94 -36.82 -3.01
N GLN A 153 -7.78 -36.79 -4.34
CA GLN A 153 -7.89 -37.99 -5.18
C GLN A 153 -6.81 -39.01 -4.84
N GLU A 154 -5.57 -38.57 -4.64
CA GLU A 154 -4.46 -39.44 -4.22
C GLU A 154 -4.71 -40.11 -2.85
N LEU A 155 -5.37 -39.39 -1.94
CA LEU A 155 -5.66 -39.86 -0.58
C LEU A 155 -7.00 -40.58 -0.47
N HIS A 156 -7.81 -40.62 -1.55
CA HIS A 156 -9.19 -41.07 -1.50
C HIS A 156 -9.36 -42.52 -1.02
N THR A 157 -8.41 -43.38 -1.34
CA THR A 157 -8.41 -44.81 -0.95
C THR A 157 -7.84 -45.06 0.45
N GLN A 158 -7.14 -44.08 1.02
CA GLN A 158 -6.43 -44.21 2.30
C GLN A 158 -7.24 -43.68 3.49
N LEU A 159 -8.27 -42.88 3.22
CA LEU A 159 -9.06 -42.19 4.23
C LEU A 159 -10.44 -42.83 4.40
N SER A 160 -10.90 -42.90 5.65
CA SER A 160 -12.29 -43.22 5.99
C SER A 160 -13.26 -42.11 5.56
N GLU A 161 -14.56 -42.41 5.51
CA GLU A 161 -15.58 -41.41 5.14
C GLU A 161 -15.60 -40.19 6.08
N SER A 162 -15.31 -40.39 7.37
CA SER A 162 -15.18 -39.29 8.34
C SER A 162 -13.98 -38.39 8.01
N GLU A 163 -12.83 -38.98 7.71
CA GLU A 163 -11.60 -38.26 7.36
C GLU A 163 -11.72 -37.54 6.02
N LYS A 164 -12.44 -38.11 5.04
CA LYS A 164 -12.77 -37.44 3.78
C LYS A 164 -13.58 -36.16 4.01
N GLY A 165 -14.53 -36.19 4.94
CA GLY A 165 -15.30 -35.02 5.36
C GLY A 165 -14.43 -33.94 6.00
N GLU A 166 -13.54 -34.32 6.93
CA GLU A 166 -12.59 -33.42 7.59
C GLU A 166 -11.60 -32.79 6.58
N LEU A 167 -11.11 -33.58 5.62
CA LEU A 167 -10.22 -33.10 4.56
C LEU A 167 -10.89 -32.03 3.70
N LYS A 168 -12.14 -32.25 3.28
CA LYS A 168 -12.89 -31.30 2.46
C LYS A 168 -13.12 -29.98 3.18
N GLU A 169 -13.52 -30.03 4.45
CA GLU A 169 -13.69 -28.82 5.28
C GLU A 169 -12.36 -28.09 5.46
N SER A 170 -11.28 -28.82 5.68
CA SER A 170 -9.95 -28.25 5.82
C SER A 170 -9.45 -27.57 4.54
N PHE A 171 -9.72 -28.14 3.37
CA PHE A 171 -9.44 -27.50 2.08
C PHE A 171 -10.27 -26.23 1.87
N HIS A 172 -11.53 -26.22 2.29
CA HIS A 172 -12.33 -25.01 2.23
C HIS A 172 -11.74 -23.89 3.09
N ARG A 173 -11.33 -24.22 4.32
CA ARG A 173 -10.63 -23.28 5.20
C ARG A 173 -9.29 -22.83 4.63
N MET A 174 -8.59 -23.71 3.91
CA MET A 174 -7.34 -23.40 3.21
C MET A 174 -7.53 -22.33 2.14
N LEU A 175 -8.51 -22.51 1.25
CA LEU A 175 -8.78 -21.54 0.20
C LEU A 175 -9.16 -20.19 0.79
N LYS A 176 -9.93 -20.21 1.89
CA LYS A 176 -10.28 -18.99 2.63
C LYS A 176 -9.04 -18.34 3.27
N TRP A 177 -8.09 -19.12 3.77
CA TRP A 177 -6.81 -18.63 4.25
C TRP A 177 -6.01 -18.00 3.11
N ALA A 178 -5.84 -18.69 1.99
CA ALA A 178 -5.08 -18.19 0.83
C ALA A 178 -5.67 -16.88 0.28
N TRP A 179 -7.00 -16.78 0.20
CA TRP A 179 -7.67 -15.53 -0.18
C TRP A 179 -7.40 -14.38 0.80
N ARG A 180 -7.45 -14.65 2.12
CA ARG A 180 -7.13 -13.64 3.15
C ARG A 180 -5.66 -13.25 3.09
N TYR A 181 -4.78 -14.21 2.86
CA TYR A 181 -3.35 -14.02 2.72
C TYR A 181 -3.04 -13.07 1.56
N ASN A 182 -3.60 -13.34 0.36
CA ASN A 182 -3.44 -12.45 -0.80
C ASN A 182 -3.90 -11.03 -0.49
N LYS A 183 -5.10 -10.87 0.08
CA LYS A 183 -5.63 -9.55 0.44
C LYS A 183 -4.75 -8.78 1.42
N ASN A 184 -4.18 -9.50 2.38
CA ASN A 184 -3.28 -8.92 3.37
C ASN A 184 -1.93 -8.52 2.76
N LEU A 185 -1.43 -9.28 1.78
CA LEU A 185 -0.25 -8.90 1.01
C LEU A 185 -0.49 -7.67 0.15
N GLU A 186 -1.59 -7.63 -0.60
CA GLU A 186 -1.94 -6.48 -1.44
C GLU A 186 -2.10 -5.19 -0.61
N GLU A 187 -2.70 -5.29 0.57
CA GLU A 187 -2.81 -4.13 1.47
C GLU A 187 -1.45 -3.68 2.02
N GLN A 188 -0.56 -4.60 2.38
CA GLN A 188 0.81 -4.25 2.78
C GLN A 188 1.59 -3.61 1.64
N ALA A 189 1.48 -4.14 0.41
CA ALA A 189 2.12 -3.57 -0.77
C ALA A 189 1.62 -2.13 -1.02
N ALA A 190 0.32 -1.88 -0.89
CA ALA A 190 -0.26 -0.55 -1.02
C ALA A 190 0.24 0.43 0.06
N GLN A 191 0.30 -0.03 1.31
CA GLN A 191 0.80 0.77 2.43
C GLN A 191 2.29 1.08 2.29
N LEU A 192 3.11 0.10 1.87
CA LEU A 192 4.53 0.27 1.61
C LEU A 192 4.76 1.24 0.44
N HIS A 193 3.97 1.13 -0.63
CA HIS A 193 4.04 2.06 -1.74
C HIS A 193 3.73 3.49 -1.27
N MET A 194 2.67 3.69 -0.48
CA MET A 194 2.34 4.99 0.10
C MET A 194 3.49 5.54 0.95
N LEU A 195 4.06 4.73 1.86
CA LEU A 195 5.17 5.15 2.72
C LEU A 195 6.42 5.51 1.90
N THR A 196 6.73 4.72 0.88
CA THR A 196 7.89 4.97 0.02
C THR A 196 7.71 6.26 -0.77
N SER A 197 6.53 6.47 -1.35
CA SER A 197 6.22 7.71 -2.09
C SER A 197 6.21 8.94 -1.18
N TRP A 198 5.71 8.80 0.05
CA TRP A 198 5.80 9.83 1.08
C TRP A 198 7.27 10.16 1.42
N SER A 199 8.11 9.15 1.64
CA SER A 199 9.54 9.35 1.91
C SER A 199 10.21 10.10 0.76
N GLN A 200 9.86 9.75 -0.49
CA GLN A 200 10.42 10.38 -1.68
C GLN A 200 10.04 11.86 -1.81
N ILE A 201 8.79 12.24 -1.53
CA ILE A 201 8.39 13.65 -1.61
C ILE A 201 9.09 14.50 -0.54
N VAL A 202 9.28 13.94 0.67
CA VAL A 202 10.06 14.58 1.74
C VAL A 202 11.52 14.75 1.34
N GLU A 203 12.15 13.67 0.89
CA GLU A 203 13.56 13.67 0.49
C GLU A 203 13.83 14.66 -0.64
N VAL A 204 12.99 14.68 -1.69
CA VAL A 204 13.15 15.62 -2.80
C VAL A 204 12.89 17.06 -2.35
N ALA A 205 11.84 17.31 -1.56
CA ALA A 205 11.54 18.65 -1.07
C ALA A 205 12.72 19.22 -0.27
N VAL A 206 13.29 18.44 0.65
CA VAL A 206 14.42 18.86 1.48
C VAL A 206 15.72 18.96 0.66
N SER A 207 16.01 18.01 -0.23
CA SER A 207 17.30 18.03 -0.97
C SER A 207 17.34 19.05 -2.11
N ARG A 208 16.21 19.30 -2.79
CA ARG A 208 16.16 20.14 -3.99
C ARG A 208 15.45 21.48 -3.79
N ARG A 209 14.58 21.60 -2.80
CA ARG A 209 13.62 22.71 -2.66
C ARG A 209 13.56 23.33 -1.27
N MET A 210 14.51 23.02 -0.40
CA MET A 210 14.58 23.58 0.96
C MET A 210 14.55 25.11 0.98
N SER A 211 15.13 25.76 -0.04
CA SER A 211 15.14 27.22 -0.15
C SER A 211 13.73 27.82 -0.30
N LEU A 212 12.76 27.07 -0.82
CA LEU A 212 11.38 27.50 -1.03
C LEU A 212 10.47 27.30 0.20
N LEU A 213 10.94 26.54 1.19
CA LEU A 213 10.21 26.28 2.43
C LEU A 213 10.47 27.41 3.44
N GLU A 214 9.42 27.92 4.09
CA GLU A 214 9.50 28.99 5.11
C GLU A 214 9.99 28.45 6.44
N ASN A 215 9.28 27.47 6.99
CA ASN A 215 9.49 26.97 8.34
C ASN A 215 10.47 25.78 8.35
N ARG A 216 11.68 26.01 7.83
CA ARG A 216 12.74 25.00 7.69
C ARG A 216 13.12 24.32 9.00
N SER A 217 13.16 25.08 10.10
CA SER A 217 13.45 24.56 11.43
C SER A 217 12.32 23.66 11.92
N GLN A 218 11.07 24.10 11.81
CA GLN A 218 9.92 23.31 12.22
C GLN A 218 9.84 21.98 11.47
N LEU A 219 10.08 22.00 10.15
CA LEU A 219 10.07 20.80 9.31
C LEU A 219 11.18 19.79 9.63
N LEU A 220 12.30 20.23 10.19
CA LEU A 220 13.43 19.36 10.55
C LEU A 220 13.33 18.79 11.97
N PHE A 221 12.62 19.47 12.88
CA PHE A 221 12.62 19.18 14.31
C PHE A 221 11.25 18.73 14.86
N GLU A 222 10.17 18.82 14.07
CA GLU A 222 8.82 18.31 14.38
C GLU A 222 8.36 17.26 13.36
#